data_AF-A0A7C3AVZ4-F1
#
_entry.id   AF-A0A7C3AVZ4-F1
#
_cell.length_a   1.000
_cell.length_b   1.000
_cell.length_c   1.000
_cell.angle_alpha   90.00
_cell.angle_beta   90.00
_cell.angle_gamma   90.00
#
_symmetry.space_group_name_H-M   'P 1'
#
loop_
_entity.id
_entity.type
_entity.pdbx_description
1 polymer ?
#
loop_
_entity_poly.entity_id
_entity_poly.type
_entity_poly.pdbx_seq_one_letter_code
_entity_poly.pdbx_strand_id
1 'polypeptide(L)' 'MIDPNLPLIDLHRHLDGNVRLETIIDLGRQHNLPLPAWDVESLSP' A
#
# COMPACT_ATOMS: atom_id res chain seq x y z
N MET A 1 -17.40 12.73 11.97
CA MET A 1 -16.68 11.95 13.01
C MET A 1 -17.23 10.54 12.94
N ILE A 2 -16.39 9.51 12.97
CA ILE A 2 -16.83 8.10 13.01
C ILE A 2 -17.32 7.81 14.43
N ASP A 3 -18.47 7.17 14.58
CA ASP A 3 -19.00 6.80 15.90
C ASP A 3 -18.19 5.63 16.49
N PRO A 4 -17.49 5.79 17.62
CA PRO A 4 -16.68 4.73 18.21
C PRO A 4 -17.53 3.62 18.86
N ASN A 5 -18.83 3.81 19.03
CA ASN A 5 -19.73 2.83 19.65
C ASN A 5 -20.32 1.84 18.62
N LEU A 6 -20.10 2.07 17.32
CA LEU A 6 -20.56 1.19 16.25
C LEU A 6 -19.36 0.50 15.58
N PRO A 7 -19.47 -0.80 15.23
CA PRO A 7 -18.47 -1.45 14.39
C PRO A 7 -18.33 -0.73 13.04
N LEU A 8 -17.11 -0.39 12.66
CA LEU A 8 -16.82 0.19 11.36
C LEU A 8 -16.58 -0.92 10.32
N ILE A 9 -17.27 -0.84 9.20
CA ILE A 9 -17.20 -1.83 8.12
C ILE A 9 -16.79 -1.12 6.83
N ASP A 10 -15.85 -1.72 6.10
CA ASP A 10 -15.49 -1.35 4.74
C ASP A 10 -15.97 -2.47 3.79
N LEU A 11 -16.96 -2.16 2.97
CA LEU A 11 -17.63 -3.14 2.11
C LEU A 11 -16.91 -3.36 0.78
N HIS A 12 -16.07 -2.41 0.35
CA HIS A 12 -15.44 -2.46 -0.95
C HIS A 12 -14.01 -1.94 -0.86
N ARG A 13 -13.10 -2.88 -0.58
CA ARG A 13 -11.67 -2.62 -0.55
C ARG A 13 -10.92 -3.53 -1.50
N HIS A 14 -10.15 -2.91 -2.40
CA HIS A 14 -9.21 -3.60 -3.28
C HIS A 14 -7.90 -3.83 -2.54
N LEU A 15 -7.52 -5.09 -2.33
CA LEU A 15 -6.29 -5.44 -1.61
C LEU A 15 -5.02 -5.03 -2.37
N ASP A 16 -5.02 -5.30 -3.67
CA ASP A 16 -3.96 -4.94 -4.62
C ASP A 16 -3.76 -3.41 -4.74
N GLY A 17 -4.85 -2.64 -4.71
CA GLY A 17 -4.80 -1.17 -4.62
C GLY A 17 -4.44 -0.60 -3.24
N ASN A 18 -4.18 -1.45 -2.24
CA ASN A 18 -3.89 -1.07 -0.86
C ASN A 18 -2.54 -1.60 -0.35
N VAL A 19 -1.66 -2.03 -1.25
CA VAL A 19 -0.29 -2.41 -0.88
C VAL A 19 0.49 -1.17 -0.47
N ARG A 20 1.21 -1.25 0.66
CA ARG A 20 2.08 -0.16 1.14
C ARG A 20 3.27 0.01 0.19
N LEU A 21 3.65 1.24 -0.11
CA LEU A 21 4.76 1.52 -1.03
C LEU A 21 6.09 0.92 -0.54
N GLU A 22 6.33 0.94 0.77
CA GLU A 22 7.50 0.32 1.39
C GLU A 22 7.54 -1.19 1.12
N THR A 23 6.39 -1.85 1.20
CA THR A 23 6.27 -3.29 0.90
C THR A 23 6.57 -3.58 -0.57
N ILE A 24 6.14 -2.71 -1.50
CA ILE A 24 6.46 -2.85 -2.93
C ILE A 24 7.98 -2.75 -3.13
N ILE A 25 8.62 -1.76 -2.52
CA ILE A 25 10.08 -1.53 -2.59
C ILE A 25 10.84 -2.74 -2.03
N ASP A 26 10.48 -3.23 -0.85
CA ASP A 26 11.16 -4.34 -0.19
C ASP A 26 11.05 -5.64 -1.01
N LEU A 27 9.85 -5.95 -1.52
CA LEU A 27 9.64 -7.12 -2.37
C LEU A 27 10.36 -6.97 -3.72
N GLY A 28 10.40 -5.76 -4.29
CA GLY A 28 11.17 -5.47 -5.49
C GLY A 28 12.65 -5.78 -5.32
N ARG A 29 13.25 -5.37 -4.19
CA ARG A 29 14.65 -5.71 -3.84
C ARG A 29 14.84 -7.20 -3.63
N GLN A 30 13.97 -7.83 -2.83
CA GLN A 30 14.06 -9.25 -2.49
C GLN A 30 14.04 -10.15 -3.73
N HIS A 31 13.21 -9.81 -4.71
CA HIS A 31 13.03 -10.60 -5.92
C HIS A 31 13.83 -10.06 -7.13
N ASN A 32 14.69 -9.05 -6.91
CA ASN A 32 15.49 -8.40 -7.93
C ASN A 32 14.65 -7.94 -9.15
N LEU A 33 13.48 -7.35 -8.87
CA LEU A 33 12.57 -6.81 -9.86
C LEU A 33 12.86 -5.31 -10.09
N PRO A 34 12.93 -4.85 -11.34
CA PRO A 34 13.10 -3.42 -11.62
C PRO A 34 11.83 -2.65 -11.22
N LEU A 35 12.01 -1.56 -10.48
CA LEU A 35 10.96 -0.60 -10.14
C LEU A 35 11.27 0.76 -10.78
N PRO A 36 10.24 1.60 -11.04
CA PRO A 36 10.45 2.94 -11.59
C PRO A 36 11.16 3.90 -10.60
N ALA A 37 11.10 3.61 -9.29
CA ALA A 37 11.80 4.33 -8.23
C ALA A 37 12.04 3.41 -7.02
N TRP A 38 12.91 3.83 -6.10
CA TRP A 38 13.37 3.02 -4.94
C TRP A 38 13.18 3.70 -3.58
N ASP A 39 12.49 4.83 -3.55
CA ASP A 39 12.07 5.58 -2.37
C ASP A 39 10.59 5.92 -2.48
N VAL A 40 9.94 6.11 -1.34
CA VAL A 40 8.48 6.28 -1.25
C VAL A 40 8.01 7.55 -1.99
N GLU A 41 8.76 8.65 -1.86
CA GLU A 41 8.40 9.93 -2.46
C GLU A 41 8.42 9.87 -3.99
N SER A 42 9.45 9.25 -4.57
CA SER A 42 9.60 9.11 -6.02
C SER A 42 8.76 7.98 -6.62
N LEU A 43 8.33 7.01 -5.81
CA LEU A 43 7.45 5.90 -6.24
C LEU A 43 5.97 6.24 -6.13
N SER A 44 5.61 7.22 -5.29
CA SER A 44 4.23 7.71 -5.20
C SER A 44 3.74 8.21 -6.57
N PRO A 45 2.46 7.96 -6.93
CA PRO A 45 1.84 8.59 -8.09
C PRO A 45 1.81 10.12 -7.99
#